data_AF-A0A7V6U9U5-F1
#
_entry.id   AF-A0A7V6U9U5-F1
#
_cell.length_a   1.000
_cell.length_b   1.000
_cell.length_c   1.000
_cell.angle_alpha   90.00
_cell.angle_beta   90.00
_cell.angle_gamma   90.00
#
_symmetry.space_group_name_H-M   'P 1'
#
loop_
_entity.id
_entity.type
_entity.pdbx_description
1 polymer ?
#
loop_
_entity_poly.entity_id
_entity_poly.type
_entity_poly.pdbx_seq_one_letter_code
_entity_poly.pdbx_strand_id
1 'polypeptide(L)'
;MDFLGYIKNIKKPDNFQPTGITKNYYLDIIEMCVDAYSKEYLESKLPKSDTGIIEDIQAYSRVTSAIGILLANGRKQDYMDLWLKMMDACCYSAGKITNDSKLDFSVKEIMLAYKAMKYKVPKERREYWLRLLKEVDPYRNYYHVIRDEKSRRMLHNINIYNMVGEYLRETEGLTDTTRYFDEHWPEQLTRFDENGMYRDPGNPMLNVK
;
A
#
# COMPACT_ATOMS: atom_id res chain seq x y z
N MET A 1 -13.41 -9.51 18.32
CA MET A 1 -14.50 -8.58 17.95
C MET A 1 -15.12 -9.08 16.66
N ASP A 2 -16.41 -9.42 16.63
CA ASP A 2 -17.11 -9.77 15.39
C ASP A 2 -17.45 -8.48 14.63
N PHE A 3 -16.59 -8.10 13.69
CA PHE A 3 -16.77 -6.88 12.90
C PHE A 3 -18.05 -6.93 12.06
N LEU A 4 -18.42 -8.10 11.52
CA LEU A 4 -19.64 -8.24 10.74
C LEU A 4 -20.88 -8.09 11.62
N GLY A 5 -20.84 -8.66 12.82
CA GLY A 5 -21.85 -8.44 13.86
C GLY A 5 -21.98 -6.97 14.25
N TYR A 6 -20.87 -6.28 14.45
CA TYR A 6 -20.86 -4.84 14.75
C TYR A 6 -21.52 -4.02 13.64
N ILE A 7 -21.13 -4.22 12.38
CA ILE A 7 -21.70 -3.49 11.24
C ILE A 7 -23.19 -3.78 11.06
N LYS A 8 -23.63 -5.02 11.28
CA LYS A 8 -25.05 -5.38 11.20
C LYS A 8 -25.89 -4.70 12.29
N ASN A 9 -25.31 -4.51 13.48
CA ASN A 9 -26.01 -4.02 14.66
C ASN A 9 -25.79 -2.53 14.92
N ILE A 10 -25.03 -1.83 14.07
CA ILE A 10 -24.82 -0.40 14.24
C ILE A 10 -26.15 0.33 14.11
N LYS A 11 -26.46 1.19 15.09
CA LYS A 11 -27.68 2.01 15.05
C LYS A 11 -27.58 2.95 13.85
N LYS A 12 -28.47 2.77 12.89
CA LYS A 12 -28.59 3.66 11.74
C LYS A 12 -29.41 4.90 12.14
N PRO A 13 -29.05 6.10 11.66
CA PRO A 13 -29.92 7.28 11.78
C PRO A 13 -31.31 7.02 11.18
N ASP A 14 -32.35 7.68 11.71
CA ASP A 14 -33.74 7.47 11.28
C ASP A 14 -33.96 7.83 9.80
N ASN A 15 -33.12 8.70 9.24
CA ASN A 15 -33.13 9.11 7.83
C ASN A 15 -32.07 8.39 6.97
N PHE A 16 -31.50 7.29 7.45
CA PHE A 16 -30.50 6.55 6.69
C PHE A 16 -31.09 5.98 5.40
N GLN A 17 -30.48 6.33 4.26
CA GLN A 17 -30.81 5.80 2.94
C GLN A 17 -29.61 5.06 2.37
N PRO A 18 -29.73 3.75 2.04
CA PRO A 18 -28.68 3.05 1.32
C PRO A 18 -28.44 3.71 -0.05
N THR A 19 -27.18 3.91 -0.41
CA THR A 19 -26.82 4.53 -1.70
C THR A 19 -27.07 3.62 -2.90
N GLY A 20 -27.26 2.31 -2.69
CA GLY A 20 -27.32 1.31 -3.75
C GLY A 20 -25.99 1.07 -4.47
N ILE A 21 -24.92 1.76 -4.06
CA ILE A 21 -23.58 1.60 -4.63
C ILE A 21 -23.07 0.19 -4.30
N THR A 22 -22.59 -0.49 -5.33
CA THR A 22 -22.05 -1.86 -5.22
C THR A 22 -20.54 -1.86 -5.46
N LYS A 23 -19.91 -3.01 -5.23
CA LYS A 23 -18.50 -3.24 -5.58
C LYS A 23 -18.18 -2.85 -7.04
N ASN A 24 -19.10 -3.12 -7.97
CA ASN A 24 -18.86 -2.84 -9.39
C ASN A 24 -18.64 -1.37 -9.67
N TYR A 25 -19.36 -0.47 -8.98
CA TYR A 25 -19.15 0.97 -9.11
C TYR A 25 -17.71 1.39 -8.76
N TYR A 26 -17.14 0.82 -7.70
CA TYR A 26 -15.75 1.07 -7.34
C TYR A 26 -14.77 0.45 -8.34
N LEU A 27 -15.07 -0.73 -8.90
CA LEU A 27 -14.26 -1.32 -9.96
C LEU A 27 -14.29 -0.45 -11.23
N ASP A 28 -15.43 0.14 -11.57
CA ASP A 28 -15.56 1.08 -12.70
C ASP A 28 -14.67 2.32 -12.48
N ILE A 29 -14.65 2.88 -11.26
CA ILE A 29 -13.76 4.01 -10.92
C ILE A 29 -12.28 3.60 -11.05
N ILE A 30 -11.89 2.45 -10.49
CA ILE A 30 -10.51 1.96 -10.58
C ILE A 30 -10.11 1.77 -12.04
N GLU A 31 -11.00 1.22 -12.85
CA GLU A 31 -10.80 1.00 -14.28
C GLU A 31 -10.59 2.31 -15.04
N MET A 32 -11.41 3.33 -14.76
CA MET A 32 -11.23 4.68 -15.31
C MET A 32 -9.87 5.28 -14.94
N CYS A 33 -9.41 5.10 -13.70
CA CYS A 33 -8.09 5.58 -13.28
C CYS A 33 -6.93 4.85 -13.98
N VAL A 34 -7.06 3.54 -14.21
CA VAL A 34 -6.06 2.75 -14.96
C VAL A 34 -6.03 3.17 -16.42
N ASP A 35 -7.19 3.44 -17.03
CA ASP A 35 -7.32 3.84 -18.43
C ASP A 35 -6.76 5.23 -18.75
N ALA A 36 -6.44 6.03 -17.72
CA ALA A 36 -5.64 7.24 -17.88
C ALA A 36 -4.18 6.96 -18.34
N TYR A 37 -3.73 5.70 -18.27
CA TYR A 37 -2.39 5.26 -18.67
C TYR A 37 -2.46 4.23 -19.81
N SER A 38 -1.76 4.48 -20.91
CA SER A 38 -1.63 3.47 -21.97
C SER A 38 -0.69 2.33 -21.52
N LYS A 39 -0.84 1.14 -22.11
CA LYS A 39 0.07 0.01 -21.85
C LYS A 39 1.51 0.36 -22.21
N GLU A 40 1.71 1.02 -23.34
CA GLU A 40 3.01 1.43 -23.85
C GLU A 40 3.68 2.41 -22.88
N TYR A 41 2.90 3.33 -22.30
CA TYR A 41 3.41 4.22 -21.26
C TYR A 41 3.86 3.43 -20.03
N LEU A 42 3.03 2.52 -19.51
CA LEU A 42 3.38 1.72 -18.34
C LEU A 42 4.59 0.80 -18.60
N GLU A 43 4.69 0.21 -19.79
CA GLU A 43 5.84 -0.57 -20.23
C GLU A 43 7.10 0.28 -20.31
N SER A 44 7.01 1.51 -20.82
CA SER A 44 8.16 2.43 -20.92
C SER A 44 8.76 2.82 -19.57
N LYS A 45 8.00 2.62 -18.48
CA LYS A 45 8.43 2.88 -17.09
C LYS A 45 9.06 1.67 -16.42
N LEU A 46 9.03 0.49 -17.04
CA LEU A 46 9.77 -0.66 -16.54
C LEU A 46 11.28 -0.38 -16.59
N PRO A 47 12.07 -0.92 -15.66
CA PRO A 47 13.51 -0.76 -15.70
C PRO A 47 14.08 -1.43 -16.96
N LYS A 48 15.12 -0.83 -17.55
CA LYS A 48 15.75 -1.34 -18.78
C LYS A 48 16.65 -2.57 -18.55
N SER A 49 16.91 -2.92 -17.29
CA SER A 49 17.69 -4.09 -16.89
C SER A 49 17.00 -4.82 -15.75
N ASP A 50 17.27 -6.12 -15.63
CA ASP A 50 16.71 -6.98 -14.57
C ASP A 50 17.14 -6.56 -13.15
N THR A 51 18.16 -5.71 -13.06
CA THR A 51 18.68 -5.15 -11.80
C THR A 51 18.28 -3.69 -11.58
N GLY A 52 17.53 -3.10 -12.50
CA GLY A 52 17.08 -1.72 -12.41
C GLY A 52 15.94 -1.54 -11.40
N ILE A 53 15.85 -0.35 -10.82
CA ILE A 53 14.78 0.03 -9.90
C ILE A 53 13.77 0.96 -10.60
N ILE A 54 12.52 0.89 -10.18
CA ILE A 54 11.47 1.81 -10.63
C ILE A 54 11.77 3.22 -10.09
N GLU A 55 11.78 4.22 -10.98
CA GLU A 55 12.06 5.62 -10.65
C GLU A 55 11.03 6.23 -9.70
N ASP A 56 9.73 6.08 -10.02
CA ASP A 56 8.61 6.50 -9.17
C ASP A 56 7.85 5.28 -8.66
N ILE A 57 8.42 4.60 -7.66
CA ILE A 57 7.80 3.40 -7.09
C ILE A 57 6.44 3.68 -6.45
N GLN A 58 6.20 4.90 -5.96
CA GLN A 58 4.93 5.27 -5.33
C GLN A 58 3.80 5.24 -6.35
N ALA A 59 3.91 6.02 -7.43
CA ALA A 59 2.86 6.05 -8.45
C ALA A 59 2.74 4.68 -9.15
N TYR A 60 3.87 4.06 -9.47
CA TYR A 60 3.87 2.81 -10.23
C TYR A 60 3.24 1.65 -9.46
N SER A 61 3.59 1.47 -8.18
CA SER A 61 2.98 0.42 -7.35
C SER A 61 1.47 0.58 -7.15
N ARG A 62 0.96 1.83 -7.09
CA ARG A 62 -0.49 2.09 -7.03
C ARG A 62 -1.20 1.62 -8.29
N VAL A 63 -0.63 1.89 -9.47
CA VAL A 63 -1.20 1.42 -10.74
C VAL A 63 -1.09 -0.11 -10.84
N THR A 64 0.03 -0.71 -10.43
CA THR A 64 0.18 -2.17 -10.34
C THR A 64 -0.87 -2.81 -9.43
N SER A 65 -1.14 -2.21 -8.27
CA SER A 65 -2.19 -2.64 -7.33
C SER A 65 -3.59 -2.56 -7.94
N ALA A 66 -3.93 -1.43 -8.56
CA ALA A 66 -5.20 -1.22 -9.26
C ALA A 66 -5.44 -2.25 -10.37
N ILE A 67 -4.45 -2.48 -11.24
CA ILE A 67 -4.54 -3.50 -12.29
C ILE A 67 -4.72 -4.90 -11.68
N GLY A 68 -3.97 -5.22 -10.60
CA GLY A 68 -4.11 -6.50 -9.90
C GLY A 68 -5.51 -6.73 -9.33
N ILE A 69 -6.15 -5.68 -8.78
CA ILE A 69 -7.53 -5.73 -8.29
C ILE A 69 -8.51 -5.96 -9.45
N LEU A 70 -8.35 -5.28 -10.59
CA LEU A 70 -9.18 -5.48 -11.77
C LEU A 70 -9.05 -6.91 -12.31
N LEU A 71 -7.81 -7.40 -12.45
CA LEU A 71 -7.52 -8.77 -12.88
C LEU A 71 -8.16 -9.82 -11.96
N ALA A 72 -8.06 -9.61 -10.64
CA ALA A 72 -8.64 -10.51 -9.65
C ALA A 72 -10.17 -10.62 -9.79
N ASN A 73 -10.81 -9.57 -10.29
CA ASN A 73 -12.26 -9.48 -10.52
C ASN A 73 -12.67 -9.76 -11.98
N GLY A 74 -11.79 -10.32 -12.80
CA GLY A 74 -12.10 -10.72 -14.18
C GLY A 74 -12.13 -9.57 -15.20
N ARG A 75 -11.62 -8.39 -14.83
CA ARG A 75 -11.52 -7.20 -15.71
C ARG A 75 -10.09 -7.04 -16.22
N LYS A 76 -9.90 -6.26 -17.30
CA LYS A 76 -8.59 -5.96 -17.92
C LYS A 76 -7.67 -7.18 -18.10
N GLN A 77 -8.22 -8.34 -18.47
CA GLN A 77 -7.45 -9.60 -18.55
C GLN A 77 -6.28 -9.52 -19.54
N ASP A 78 -6.40 -8.66 -20.54
CA ASP A 78 -5.38 -8.30 -21.52
C ASP A 78 -4.16 -7.57 -20.90
N TYR A 79 -4.22 -7.13 -19.64
CA TYR A 79 -3.10 -6.54 -18.90
C TYR A 79 -2.26 -7.58 -18.14
N MET A 80 -2.63 -8.87 -18.12
CA MET A 80 -1.97 -9.89 -17.29
C MET A 80 -0.45 -9.92 -17.47
N ASP A 81 0.04 -10.01 -18.71
CA ASP A 81 1.47 -10.12 -19.00
C ASP A 81 2.25 -8.88 -18.57
N LEU A 82 1.68 -7.69 -18.81
CA LEU A 82 2.25 -6.43 -18.36
C LEU A 82 2.26 -6.36 -16.83
N TRP A 83 1.15 -6.67 -16.19
CA TRP A 83 1.01 -6.64 -14.74
C TRP A 83 2.03 -7.56 -14.05
N LEU A 84 2.30 -8.74 -14.61
CA LEU A 84 3.33 -9.65 -14.11
C LEU A 84 4.72 -9.01 -14.12
N LYS A 85 5.11 -8.32 -15.22
CA LYS A 85 6.37 -7.58 -15.30
C LYS A 85 6.43 -6.42 -14.31
N MET A 86 5.31 -5.68 -14.18
CA MET A 86 5.20 -4.58 -13.22
C MET A 86 5.37 -5.08 -11.78
N MET A 87 4.74 -6.20 -11.45
CA MET A 87 4.82 -6.81 -10.12
C MET A 87 6.24 -7.30 -9.81
N ASP A 88 6.92 -7.95 -10.77
CA ASP A 88 8.34 -8.33 -10.64
C ASP A 88 9.21 -7.11 -10.31
N ALA A 89 9.06 -6.03 -11.09
CA ALA A 89 9.86 -4.81 -10.93
C ALA A 89 9.56 -4.09 -9.60
N CYS A 90 8.29 -4.03 -9.18
CA CYS A 90 7.90 -3.45 -7.90
C CYS A 90 8.48 -4.25 -6.72
N CYS A 91 8.35 -5.58 -6.71
CA CYS A 91 8.89 -6.43 -5.64
C CYS A 91 10.42 -6.30 -5.56
N TYR A 92 11.10 -6.30 -6.71
CA TYR A 92 12.55 -6.12 -6.75
C TYR A 92 12.95 -4.76 -6.19
N SER A 93 12.32 -3.68 -6.67
CA SER A 93 12.65 -2.31 -6.25
C SER A 93 12.46 -2.09 -4.75
N ALA A 94 11.42 -2.70 -4.15
CA ALA A 94 11.10 -2.50 -2.74
C ALA A 94 12.25 -2.87 -1.79
N GLY A 95 12.98 -3.96 -2.06
CA GLY A 95 14.14 -4.37 -1.26
C GLY A 95 15.40 -3.56 -1.52
N LYS A 96 15.50 -2.87 -2.67
CA LYS A 96 16.71 -2.15 -3.10
C LYS A 96 16.69 -0.66 -2.79
N ILE A 97 15.50 -0.05 -2.75
CA ILE A 97 15.34 1.37 -2.41
C ILE A 97 15.65 1.59 -0.93
N THR A 98 16.47 2.58 -0.61
CA THR A 98 16.88 2.91 0.75
C THR A 98 16.49 4.33 1.12
N ASN A 99 15.89 4.50 2.30
CA ASN A 99 15.55 5.79 2.90
C ASN A 99 14.76 6.75 1.96
N ASP A 100 13.71 6.25 1.30
CA ASP A 100 12.87 7.03 0.37
C ASP A 100 11.40 7.04 0.80
N SER A 101 10.82 8.24 0.92
CA SER A 101 9.42 8.43 1.34
C SER A 101 8.40 7.87 0.35
N LYS A 102 8.77 7.69 -0.92
CA LYS A 102 7.92 7.03 -1.92
C LYS A 102 7.65 5.57 -1.54
N LEU A 103 8.66 4.89 -1.00
CA LEU A 103 8.56 3.49 -0.62
C LEU A 103 7.63 3.28 0.57
N ASP A 104 7.52 4.27 1.48
CA ASP A 104 6.59 4.23 2.62
C ASP A 104 5.13 4.00 2.16
N PHE A 105 4.76 4.48 0.97
CA PHE A 105 3.44 4.23 0.38
C PHE A 105 3.37 2.91 -0.40
N SER A 106 4.47 2.50 -1.01
CA SER A 106 4.49 1.47 -2.04
C SER A 106 4.31 0.06 -1.50
N VAL A 107 4.93 -0.29 -0.37
CA VAL A 107 4.93 -1.69 0.10
C VAL A 107 3.51 -2.18 0.38
N LYS A 108 2.65 -1.33 0.95
CA LYS A 108 1.21 -1.61 1.09
C LYS A 108 0.57 -1.94 -0.26
N GLU A 109 0.79 -1.12 -1.28
CA GLU A 109 0.20 -1.32 -2.61
C GLU A 109 0.67 -2.64 -3.26
N ILE A 110 1.96 -2.95 -3.14
CA ILE A 110 2.54 -4.20 -3.64
C ILE A 110 1.91 -5.40 -2.92
N MET A 111 1.77 -5.33 -1.59
CA MET A 111 1.15 -6.41 -0.81
C MET A 111 -0.35 -6.58 -1.12
N LEU A 112 -1.08 -5.49 -1.40
CA LEU A 112 -2.48 -5.57 -1.83
C LEU A 112 -2.60 -6.24 -3.21
N ALA A 113 -1.74 -5.86 -4.16
CA ALA A 113 -1.65 -6.49 -5.47
C ALA A 113 -1.37 -8.00 -5.34
N TYR A 114 -0.36 -8.35 -4.53
CA TYR A 114 -0.01 -9.73 -4.21
C TYR A 114 -1.21 -10.49 -3.66
N LYS A 115 -1.85 -10.00 -2.61
CA LYS A 115 -2.97 -10.70 -1.96
C LYS A 115 -4.18 -10.89 -2.90
N ALA A 116 -4.48 -9.91 -3.74
CA ALA A 116 -5.57 -10.01 -4.71
C ALA A 116 -5.32 -11.11 -5.74
N MET A 117 -4.05 -11.28 -6.17
CA MET A 117 -3.70 -12.13 -7.30
C MET A 117 -2.97 -13.43 -6.93
N LYS A 118 -2.56 -13.64 -5.67
CA LYS A 118 -1.70 -14.77 -5.28
C LYS A 118 -2.30 -16.14 -5.59
N TYR A 119 -3.59 -16.32 -5.78
CA TYR A 119 -4.15 -17.62 -6.17
C TYR A 119 -4.37 -17.79 -7.68
N LYS A 120 -4.03 -16.75 -8.47
CA LYS A 120 -4.19 -16.70 -9.92
C LYS A 120 -2.85 -16.73 -10.67
N VAL A 121 -1.74 -16.88 -9.96
CA VAL A 121 -0.38 -16.92 -10.52
C VAL A 121 0.35 -18.20 -10.10
N PRO A 122 1.32 -18.69 -10.90
CA PRO A 122 2.11 -19.87 -10.56
C PRO A 122 2.85 -19.75 -9.23
N LYS A 123 3.02 -20.88 -8.53
CA LYS A 123 3.60 -20.90 -7.19
C LYS A 123 5.01 -20.33 -7.16
N GLU A 124 5.82 -20.68 -8.13
CA GLU A 124 7.22 -20.29 -8.28
C GLU A 124 7.36 -18.76 -8.32
N ARG A 125 6.45 -18.08 -9.03
CA ARG A 125 6.46 -16.62 -9.14
C ARG A 125 6.06 -15.94 -7.83
N ARG A 126 5.14 -16.54 -7.08
CA ARG A 126 4.77 -16.04 -5.74
C ARG A 126 5.94 -16.14 -4.77
N GLU A 127 6.61 -17.29 -4.76
CA GLU A 127 7.77 -17.52 -3.90
C GLU A 127 8.92 -16.57 -4.25
N TYR A 128 9.10 -16.28 -5.54
CA TYR A 128 10.03 -15.25 -5.99
C TYR A 128 9.69 -13.86 -5.40
N TRP A 129 8.44 -13.40 -5.53
CA TRP A 129 8.03 -12.11 -4.97
C TRP A 129 8.16 -12.05 -3.45
N LEU A 130 7.73 -13.09 -2.74
CA LEU A 130 7.84 -13.16 -1.29
C LEU A 130 9.30 -13.10 -0.82
N ARG A 131 10.21 -13.78 -1.54
CA ARG A 131 11.65 -13.70 -1.26
C ARG A 131 12.18 -12.27 -1.39
N LEU A 132 11.81 -11.55 -2.45
CA LEU A 132 12.22 -10.16 -2.65
C LEU A 132 11.62 -9.24 -1.57
N LEU A 133 10.33 -9.40 -1.26
CA LEU A 133 9.64 -8.61 -0.25
C LEU A 133 10.13 -8.91 1.18
N LYS A 134 10.75 -10.06 1.41
CA LYS A 134 11.43 -10.36 2.68
C LYS A 134 12.68 -9.50 2.89
N GLU A 135 13.28 -8.97 1.82
CA GLU A 135 14.48 -8.13 1.91
C GLU A 135 14.21 -6.71 2.43
N VAL A 136 12.95 -6.26 2.45
CA VAL A 136 12.60 -4.92 2.94
C VAL A 136 12.82 -4.88 4.46
N ASP A 137 13.72 -4.00 4.90
CA ASP A 137 13.96 -3.67 6.30
C ASP A 137 13.38 -2.28 6.59
N PRO A 138 12.38 -2.15 7.49
CA PRO A 138 11.73 -0.87 7.76
C PRO A 138 12.72 0.25 8.12
N TYR A 139 13.76 -0.05 8.89
CA TYR A 139 14.70 0.96 9.39
C TYR A 139 15.72 1.39 8.33
N ARG A 140 15.92 0.57 7.29
CA ARG A 140 16.81 0.87 6.16
C ARG A 140 16.07 1.46 4.95
N ASN A 141 14.90 0.92 4.64
CA ASN A 141 14.23 1.13 3.36
C ASN A 141 13.27 2.34 3.39
N TYR A 142 12.47 2.49 4.46
CA TYR A 142 11.50 3.59 4.58
C TYR A 142 12.15 4.90 5.03
N TYR A 143 11.50 6.02 4.76
CA TYR A 143 11.95 7.32 5.25
C TYR A 143 11.30 7.68 6.61
N HIS A 144 9.97 7.55 6.72
CA HIS A 144 9.21 7.98 7.91
C HIS A 144 9.18 6.87 8.97
N VAL A 145 10.28 6.77 9.72
CA VAL A 145 10.49 5.76 10.78
C VAL A 145 11.17 6.40 11.99
N ILE A 146 10.80 5.96 13.19
CA ILE A 146 11.45 6.32 14.43
C ILE A 146 12.85 5.66 14.46
N ARG A 147 13.89 6.48 14.48
CA ARG A 147 15.32 6.08 14.56
C ARG A 147 16.01 6.79 15.71
N ASP A 148 15.58 8.02 15.96
CA ASP A 148 16.06 8.88 17.02
C ASP A 148 14.92 9.82 17.47
N GLU A 149 15.20 10.64 18.49
CA GLU A 149 14.25 11.63 19.02
C GLU A 149 13.81 12.67 17.98
N LYS A 150 14.67 12.99 17.00
CA LYS A 150 14.32 13.95 15.94
C LYS A 150 13.30 13.34 15.00
N SER A 151 13.51 12.11 14.53
CA SER A 151 12.57 11.44 13.64
C SER A 151 11.26 11.05 14.35
N ARG A 152 11.31 10.78 15.67
CA ARG A 152 10.11 10.63 16.50
C ARG A 152 9.23 11.86 16.47
N ARG A 153 9.78 13.05 16.74
CA ARG A 153 9.03 14.32 16.69
C ARG A 153 8.48 14.63 15.30
N MET A 154 9.21 14.26 14.26
CA MET A 154 8.85 14.49 12.86
C MET A 154 8.07 13.33 12.22
N LEU A 155 7.54 12.38 13.01
CA LEU A 155 6.79 11.26 12.47
C LEU A 155 5.50 11.74 11.80
N HIS A 156 5.30 11.41 10.53
CA HIS A 156 4.17 11.86 9.71
C HIS A 156 3.12 10.76 9.59
N ASN A 157 1.90 11.09 9.17
CA ASN A 157 0.87 10.11 8.81
C ASN A 157 1.34 9.11 7.73
N ILE A 158 2.39 9.46 6.98
CA ILE A 158 3.03 8.60 5.97
C ILE A 158 3.53 7.31 6.61
N ASN A 159 4.00 7.35 7.86
CA ASN A 159 4.40 6.16 8.59
C ASN A 159 3.23 5.17 8.79
N ILE A 160 1.97 5.62 8.87
CA ILE A 160 0.83 4.69 8.92
C ILE A 160 0.76 3.82 7.65
N TYR A 161 1.13 4.36 6.49
CA TYR A 161 1.12 3.59 5.24
C TYR A 161 2.16 2.48 5.26
N ASN A 162 3.37 2.76 5.78
CA ASN A 162 4.40 1.75 5.89
C ASN A 162 4.06 0.72 6.98
N MET A 163 3.43 1.12 8.10
CA MET A 163 2.93 0.21 9.13
C MET A 163 1.89 -0.77 8.56
N VAL A 164 0.96 -0.31 7.72
CA VAL A 164 0.02 -1.20 7.03
C VAL A 164 0.77 -2.15 6.08
N GLY A 165 1.78 -1.66 5.37
CA GLY A 165 2.66 -2.50 4.56
C GLY A 165 3.31 -3.62 5.36
N GLU A 166 3.87 -3.30 6.53
CA GLU A 166 4.51 -4.26 7.43
C GLU A 166 3.52 -5.26 8.03
N TYR A 167 2.33 -4.81 8.44
CA TYR A 167 1.27 -5.72 8.88
C TYR A 167 0.90 -6.71 7.76
N LEU A 168 0.70 -6.22 6.53
CA LEU A 168 0.39 -7.11 5.40
C LEU A 168 1.53 -8.11 5.14
N ARG A 169 2.80 -7.70 5.28
CA ARG A 169 3.96 -8.59 5.18
C ARG A 169 3.98 -9.65 6.29
N GLU A 170 3.65 -9.28 7.52
CA GLU A 170 3.56 -10.22 8.65
C GLU A 170 2.48 -11.28 8.43
N THR A 171 1.32 -10.90 7.87
CA THR A 171 0.25 -11.88 7.55
C THR A 171 0.67 -12.94 6.52
N GLU A 172 1.81 -12.76 5.84
CA GLU A 172 2.42 -13.73 4.93
C GLU A 172 3.76 -14.31 5.48
N GLY A 173 4.07 -14.07 6.76
CA GLY A 173 5.25 -14.60 7.44
C GLY A 173 6.59 -13.99 6.99
N LEU A 174 6.57 -12.76 6.46
CA LEU A 174 7.77 -12.11 5.91
C LEU A 174 8.57 -11.31 6.93
N THR A 175 7.94 -10.88 8.01
CA THR A 175 8.51 -10.00 9.04
C THR A 175 7.80 -10.24 10.38
N ASP A 176 8.37 -9.72 11.46
CA ASP A 176 7.75 -9.63 12.79
C ASP A 176 7.60 -8.15 13.13
N THR A 177 6.36 -7.69 13.27
CA THR A 177 6.05 -6.28 13.48
C THR A 177 5.98 -5.88 14.95
N THR A 178 6.10 -6.83 15.89
CA THR A 178 5.87 -6.59 17.32
C THR A 178 6.63 -5.35 17.82
N ARG A 179 7.97 -5.37 17.67
CA ARG A 179 8.80 -4.23 18.10
C ARG A 179 8.51 -2.96 17.31
N TYR A 180 8.30 -3.09 16.00
CA TYR A 180 8.03 -1.94 15.14
C TYR A 180 6.75 -1.22 15.58
N PHE A 181 5.70 -1.97 15.90
CA PHE A 181 4.41 -1.43 16.30
C PHE A 181 4.44 -0.90 17.74
N ASP A 182 5.09 -1.61 18.67
CA ASP A 182 5.28 -1.15 20.05
C ASP A 182 6.00 0.21 20.11
N GLU A 183 6.90 0.47 19.16
CA GLU A 183 7.61 1.75 19.07
C GLU A 183 6.77 2.86 18.38
N HIS A 184 6.06 2.54 17.30
CA HIS A 184 5.41 3.55 16.46
C HIS A 184 3.96 3.86 16.87
N TRP A 185 3.18 2.88 17.34
CA TRP A 185 1.78 3.13 17.68
C TRP A 185 1.59 4.17 18.77
N PRO A 186 2.33 4.11 19.90
CA PRO A 186 2.17 5.09 20.96
C PRO A 186 2.39 6.52 20.46
N GLU A 187 3.42 6.73 19.63
CA GLU A 187 3.72 8.03 19.04
C GLU A 187 2.59 8.50 18.10
N GLN A 188 2.12 7.62 17.22
CA GLN A 188 1.05 7.92 16.26
C GLN A 188 -0.28 8.28 16.95
N LEU A 189 -0.61 7.62 18.06
CA LEU A 189 -1.85 7.89 18.80
C LEU A 189 -1.85 9.27 19.47
N THR A 190 -0.68 9.85 19.77
CA THR A 190 -0.60 11.22 20.31
C THR A 190 -0.97 12.31 19.29
N ARG A 191 -1.04 11.95 18.00
CA ARG A 191 -1.22 12.90 16.89
C ARG A 191 -2.66 13.15 16.53
N PHE A 192 -3.61 12.43 17.11
CA PHE A 192 -5.02 12.74 16.94
C PHE A 192 -5.44 13.90 17.86
N ASP A 193 -6.37 14.73 17.40
CA ASP A 193 -7.08 15.67 18.27
C ASP A 193 -8.32 15.01 18.91
N GLU A 194 -9.05 15.78 19.72
CA GLU A 194 -10.27 15.32 20.40
C GLU A 194 -11.41 14.93 19.44
N ASN A 195 -11.36 15.37 18.18
CA ASN A 195 -12.33 15.05 17.15
C ASN A 195 -11.91 13.83 16.31
N GLY A 196 -10.75 13.22 16.61
CA GLY A 196 -10.20 12.10 15.85
C GLY A 196 -9.55 12.51 14.52
N MET A 197 -9.20 13.79 14.34
CA MET A 197 -8.46 14.26 13.18
C MET A 197 -6.95 14.13 13.43
N TYR A 198 -6.24 13.58 12.45
CA TYR A 198 -4.78 13.40 12.53
C TYR A 198 -4.04 14.73 12.31
N ARG A 199 -3.05 15.03 13.16
CA ARG A 199 -2.20 16.24 13.12
C ARG A 199 -0.76 15.90 12.75
N ASP A 200 -0.42 16.13 11.48
CA ASP A 200 0.96 15.99 11.01
C ASP A 200 1.91 17.02 11.66
N PRO A 201 3.21 16.70 11.81
CA PRO A 201 4.19 17.69 12.24
C PRO A 201 4.14 18.92 11.33
N GLY A 202 3.89 20.10 11.92
CA GLY A 202 3.76 21.36 11.17
C GLY A 202 2.35 21.65 10.61
N ASN A 203 1.35 20.80 10.85
CA ASN A 203 -0.07 21.00 10.50
C ASN A 203 -0.29 21.58 9.08
N PRO A 204 0.14 20.90 8.01
CA PRO A 204 0.08 21.46 6.65
C PRO A 204 -1.34 21.80 6.16
N MET A 205 -2.39 21.24 6.80
CA MET A 205 -3.80 21.53 6.47
C MET A 205 -4.46 22.61 7.34
N LEU A 206 -3.88 22.94 8.50
CA LEU A 206 -4.48 23.87 9.46
C LEU A 206 -3.45 24.92 9.86
N ASN A 207 -3.34 25.98 9.05
CA ASN A 207 -2.72 27.23 9.48
C ASN A 207 -3.63 27.92 10.51
N VAL A 208 -3.67 27.42 11.73
CA VAL A 208 -4.13 28.22 12.86
C VAL A 208 -2.86 28.73 13.55
N LYS A 209 -2.55 30.01 13.30
CA LYS A 209 -1.55 30.78 14.05
C LYS A 209 -1.99 30.95 15.50
#